data_AF-A0A932XC39-F1
#
_entry.id   AF-A0A932XC39-F1
#
_cell.length_a   1.000
_cell.length_b   1.000
_cell.length_c   1.000
_cell.angle_alpha   90.00
_cell.angle_beta   90.00
_cell.angle_gamma   90.00
#
_symmetry.space_group_name_H-M   'P 1'
#
loop_
_entity.id
_entity.type
_entity.pdbx_description
1 polymer ?
#
loop_
_entity_poly.entity_id
_entity_poly.type
_entity_poly.pdbx_seq_one_letter_code
_entity_poly.pdbx_strand_id
1 'polypeptide(L)'
;MLISSLQLRWPIRQPGVFLSLVLLFPPLRDELNEAQVGLLLFVLVCGAWYCHVKGWDVGAGALVGVAAAIKIFPIVALVFFGWRRRYRTVVAALATVTVLTVVGIALTGVTPLVRYFGAVLPSLRSWYGHFNNQSLVGLFTRFLAEGPFTSPWADVPWLAFALSALAVSGIAVLTLLGWTRLAREPLDPPLAFSLALLAMLLMSPITWSHYLVFAYFPLLTLVASLERTRPFSWRRFDLVLIVYVLLSVPSAIVVDPQTLDLPVVGLLAQTLASWGYEPGQRVGGLALVLSLGKVSGLLLAFGLTWSLLGPRRSPEHLPTGGASLAAKGTRQA
;
A
#
# COMPACT_ATOMS: atom_id res chain seq x y z
N MET A 1 -4.75 -4.78 18.41
CA MET A 1 -4.37 -6.06 17.78
C MET A 1 -3.19 -5.92 16.82
N LEU A 2 -3.30 -5.07 15.79
CA LEU A 2 -2.21 -4.85 14.83
C LEU A 2 -0.95 -4.24 15.50
N ILE A 3 -1.10 -3.15 16.25
CA ILE A 3 -0.01 -2.46 16.98
C ILE A 3 0.79 -3.44 17.85
N SER A 4 0.11 -4.30 18.61
CA SER A 4 0.76 -5.30 19.47
C SER A 4 1.47 -6.39 18.66
N SER A 5 0.89 -6.85 17.54
CA SER A 5 1.56 -7.82 16.65
C SER A 5 2.83 -7.27 16.01
N LEU A 6 2.89 -5.95 15.78
CA LEU A 6 4.05 -5.26 15.24
C LEU A 6 5.06 -4.84 16.32
N GLN A 7 4.72 -5.01 17.60
CA GLN A 7 5.53 -4.57 18.75
C GLN A 7 5.85 -3.05 18.75
N LEU A 8 4.93 -2.25 18.19
CA LEU A 8 5.06 -0.80 18.13
C LEU A 8 4.95 -0.18 19.52
N ARG A 9 5.91 0.69 19.90
CA ARG A 9 5.91 1.39 21.19
C ARG A 9 5.45 2.84 21.08
N TRP A 10 5.68 3.51 19.95
CA TRP A 10 5.32 4.92 19.77
C TRP A 10 3.82 5.21 19.83
N PRO A 11 2.91 4.43 19.18
CA PRO A 11 1.47 4.65 19.32
C PRO A 11 0.97 4.56 20.76
N ILE A 12 1.67 3.79 21.60
CA ILE A 12 1.34 3.63 23.02
C ILE A 12 1.85 4.83 23.84
N ARG A 13 3.00 5.40 23.47
CA ARG A 13 3.61 6.55 24.16
C ARG A 13 3.00 7.89 23.76
N GLN A 14 2.57 8.03 22.51
CA GLN A 14 2.03 9.27 21.94
C GLN A 14 0.73 8.99 21.16
N PRO A 15 -0.33 8.52 21.85
CA PRO A 15 -1.57 8.11 21.18
C PRO A 15 -2.25 9.26 20.44
N GLY A 16 -2.14 10.50 20.92
CA GLY A 16 -2.68 11.68 20.26
C GLY A 16 -2.04 11.94 18.89
N VAL A 17 -0.70 11.93 18.80
CA VAL A 17 0.01 12.12 17.52
C VAL A 17 -0.31 10.99 16.56
N PHE A 18 -0.31 9.76 17.05
CA PHE A 18 -0.67 8.59 16.25
C PHE A 18 -2.10 8.69 15.69
N LEU A 19 -3.07 9.02 16.54
CA LEU A 19 -4.46 9.18 16.14
C LEU A 19 -4.61 10.33 15.13
N SER A 20 -3.94 11.45 15.35
CA SER A 20 -3.93 12.57 14.41
C SER A 20 -3.40 12.15 13.04
N LEU A 21 -2.29 11.42 12.97
CA LEU A 21 -1.74 10.94 11.70
C LEU A 21 -2.65 9.90 11.02
N VAL A 22 -3.39 9.10 11.79
CA VAL A 22 -4.42 8.22 11.20
C VAL A 22 -5.57 9.06 10.63
N LEU A 23 -6.16 9.96 11.42
CA LEU A 23 -7.34 10.74 11.02
C LEU A 23 -7.05 11.82 9.95
N LEU A 24 -5.79 12.26 9.84
CA LEU A 24 -5.35 13.22 8.84
C LEU A 24 -4.90 12.56 7.54
N PHE A 25 -4.87 11.23 7.46
CA PHE A 25 -4.48 10.53 6.24
C PHE A 25 -5.58 10.64 5.18
N PRO A 26 -5.38 11.35 4.07
CA PRO A 26 -6.44 11.61 3.11
C PRO A 26 -7.07 10.36 2.49
N PRO A 27 -6.33 9.28 2.19
CA PRO A 27 -6.95 8.02 1.74
C PRO A 27 -8.04 7.47 2.66
N LEU A 28 -7.91 7.65 3.98
CA LEU A 28 -8.96 7.24 4.92
C LEU A 28 -10.19 8.14 4.80
N ARG A 29 -10.00 9.45 4.59
CA ARG A 29 -11.10 10.39 4.38
C ARG A 29 -11.81 10.12 3.07
N ASP A 30 -11.07 9.89 1.99
CA ASP A 30 -11.61 9.53 0.68
C ASP A 30 -12.47 8.26 0.80
N GLU A 31 -11.97 7.24 1.50
CA GLU A 31 -12.70 5.98 1.76
C GLU A 31 -14.03 6.19 2.50
N LEU A 32 -14.03 7.05 3.53
CA LEU A 32 -15.24 7.38 4.31
C LEU A 32 -16.22 8.24 3.52
N ASN A 33 -15.73 9.24 2.80
CA ASN A 33 -16.54 10.17 2.00
C ASN A 33 -17.20 9.46 0.81
N GLU A 34 -16.49 8.54 0.17
CA GLU A 34 -17.00 7.74 -0.95
C GLU A 34 -17.82 6.51 -0.49
N ALA A 35 -17.96 6.29 0.83
CA ALA A 35 -18.63 5.13 1.43
C ALA A 35 -18.13 3.78 0.87
N GLN A 36 -16.81 3.67 0.70
CA GLN A 36 -16.17 2.49 0.11
C GLN A 36 -15.96 1.36 1.14
N VAL A 37 -15.76 0.14 0.63
CA VAL A 37 -15.60 -1.09 1.44
C VAL A 37 -14.14 -1.44 1.76
N GLY A 38 -13.17 -0.71 1.22
CA GLY A 38 -11.74 -0.87 1.41
C GLY A 38 -11.30 -0.86 2.88
N LEU A 39 -11.91 -0.06 3.76
CA LEU A 39 -11.58 -0.12 5.20
C LEU A 39 -11.93 -1.47 5.83
N LEU A 40 -13.09 -2.04 5.48
CA LEU A 40 -13.47 -3.40 5.90
C LEU A 40 -12.46 -4.41 5.39
N LEU A 41 -12.08 -4.33 4.12
CA LEU A 41 -11.07 -5.22 3.52
C LEU A 41 -9.72 -5.10 4.22
N PHE A 42 -9.33 -3.88 4.60
CA PHE A 42 -8.09 -3.62 5.33
C PHE A 42 -8.11 -4.27 6.70
N VAL A 43 -9.22 -4.16 7.43
CA VAL A 43 -9.43 -4.83 8.73
C VAL A 43 -9.35 -6.35 8.58
N LEU A 44 -9.97 -6.93 7.54
CA LEU A 44 -9.90 -8.37 7.27
C LEU A 44 -8.46 -8.82 6.98
N VAL A 45 -7.69 -8.08 6.19
CA VAL A 45 -6.29 -8.37 5.89
C VAL A 45 -5.41 -8.24 7.14
N CYS A 46 -5.63 -7.23 7.98
CA CYS A 46 -4.95 -7.09 9.28
C CYS A 46 -5.32 -8.22 10.25
N GLY A 47 -6.59 -8.66 10.24
CA GLY A 47 -7.07 -9.81 10.98
C GLY A 47 -6.38 -11.10 10.51
N ALA A 48 -6.26 -11.29 9.20
CA ALA A 48 -5.56 -12.43 8.62
C ALA A 48 -4.09 -12.46 9.04
N TRP A 49 -3.42 -11.30 9.01
CA TRP A 49 -2.06 -11.15 9.55
C TRP A 49 -1.96 -11.57 11.01
N TYR A 50 -2.89 -11.12 11.85
CA TYR A 50 -2.90 -11.50 13.26
C TYR A 50 -3.14 -13.00 13.47
N CYS A 51 -4.11 -13.59 12.77
CA CYS A 51 -4.34 -15.03 12.80
C CYS A 51 -3.07 -15.79 12.39
N HIS A 52 -2.36 -15.31 11.36
CA HIS A 52 -1.08 -15.87 10.95
C HIS A 52 -0.03 -15.80 12.07
N VAL A 53 0.11 -14.66 12.75
CA VAL A 53 1.02 -14.51 13.91
C VAL A 53 0.64 -15.45 15.05
N LYS A 54 -0.64 -15.75 15.24
CA LYS A 54 -1.14 -16.72 16.24
C LYS A 54 -1.05 -18.19 15.80
N GLY A 55 -0.66 -18.46 14.56
CA GLY A 55 -0.63 -19.83 14.01
C GLY A 55 -2.01 -20.36 13.60
N TRP A 56 -3.04 -19.52 13.57
CA TRP A 56 -4.41 -19.88 13.18
C TRP A 56 -4.56 -19.85 11.65
N ASP A 57 -3.94 -20.81 10.98
CA ASP A 57 -3.81 -20.80 9.52
C ASP A 57 -5.16 -20.77 8.79
N VAL A 58 -6.16 -21.51 9.29
CA VAL A 58 -7.51 -21.54 8.71
C VAL A 58 -8.22 -20.20 8.88
N GLY A 59 -8.13 -19.58 10.07
CA GLY A 59 -8.70 -18.27 10.33
C GLY A 59 -8.04 -17.18 9.46
N ALA A 60 -6.72 -17.25 9.30
CA ALA A 60 -6.00 -16.35 8.39
C ALA A 60 -6.49 -16.49 6.95
N GLY A 61 -6.65 -17.74 6.49
CA GLY A 61 -7.11 -18.02 5.14
C GLY A 61 -8.55 -17.57 4.92
N ALA A 62 -9.45 -17.87 5.85
CA ALA A 62 -10.85 -17.46 5.78
C ALA A 62 -11.00 -15.94 5.68
N LEU A 63 -10.27 -15.17 6.49
CA LEU A 63 -10.31 -13.70 6.44
C LEU A 63 -9.82 -13.14 5.09
N VAL A 64 -8.72 -13.68 4.54
CA VAL A 64 -8.27 -13.30 3.19
C VAL A 64 -9.30 -13.69 2.14
N GLY A 65 -9.90 -14.88 2.26
CA GLY A 65 -10.90 -15.38 1.32
C GLY A 65 -12.18 -14.55 1.31
N VAL A 66 -12.70 -14.15 2.48
CA VAL A 66 -13.83 -13.20 2.59
C VAL A 66 -13.47 -11.89 1.90
N ALA A 67 -12.28 -11.34 2.18
CA ALA A 67 -11.85 -10.08 1.58
C ALA A 67 -11.75 -10.19 0.03
N ALA A 68 -11.17 -11.29 -0.47
CA ALA A 68 -11.03 -11.58 -1.89
C ALA A 68 -12.36 -11.81 -2.61
N ALA A 69 -13.34 -12.41 -1.92
CA ALA A 69 -14.69 -12.61 -2.47
C ALA A 69 -15.46 -11.29 -2.63
N ILE A 70 -15.26 -10.33 -1.72
CA ILE A 70 -15.85 -8.98 -1.83
C ILE A 70 -15.16 -8.18 -2.94
N LYS A 71 -13.83 -8.25 -3.01
CA LYS A 71 -13.04 -7.55 -4.03
C LYS A 71 -11.80 -8.37 -4.31
N ILE A 72 -11.49 -8.67 -5.57
CA ILE A 72 -10.47 -9.67 -5.91
C ILE A 72 -9.05 -9.33 -5.41
N PHE A 73 -8.73 -8.06 -5.20
CA PHE A 73 -7.35 -7.61 -5.00
C PHE A 73 -6.59 -8.21 -3.77
N PRO A 74 -7.20 -8.48 -2.59
CA PRO A 74 -6.50 -9.08 -1.45
C PRO A 74 -6.03 -10.51 -1.69
N ILE A 75 -6.46 -11.17 -2.78
CA ILE A 75 -6.00 -12.51 -3.14
C ILE A 75 -4.48 -12.59 -3.35
N VAL A 76 -3.82 -11.45 -3.63
CA VAL A 76 -2.35 -11.37 -3.72
C VAL A 76 -1.68 -11.75 -2.39
N ALA A 77 -2.35 -11.60 -1.24
CA ALA A 77 -1.84 -12.09 0.03
C ALA A 77 -1.59 -13.61 0.03
N LEU A 78 -2.30 -14.38 -0.81
CA LEU A 78 -2.06 -15.82 -0.96
C LEU A 78 -0.69 -16.13 -1.56
N VAL A 79 -0.15 -15.23 -2.39
CA VAL A 79 1.21 -15.38 -2.95
C VAL A 79 2.25 -15.34 -1.83
N PHE A 80 2.08 -14.41 -0.87
CA PHE A 80 2.92 -14.35 0.33
C PHE A 80 2.78 -15.63 1.18
N PHE A 81 1.56 -16.07 1.48
CA PHE A 81 1.34 -17.26 2.30
C PHE A 81 1.84 -18.55 1.62
N GLY A 82 1.66 -18.66 0.30
CA GLY A 82 2.20 -19.75 -0.51
C GLY A 82 3.73 -19.78 -0.49
N TRP A 83 4.38 -18.63 -0.67
CA TRP A 83 5.83 -18.50 -0.54
C TRP A 83 6.32 -18.89 0.87
N ARG A 84 5.60 -18.50 1.92
CA ARG A 84 5.85 -18.95 3.31
C ARG A 84 5.47 -20.40 3.59
N ARG A 85 5.06 -21.18 2.57
CA ARG A 85 4.61 -22.57 2.66
C ARG A 85 3.44 -22.78 3.62
N ARG A 86 2.61 -21.75 3.85
CA ARG A 86 1.39 -21.82 4.66
C ARG A 86 0.23 -22.32 3.81
N TYR A 87 0.35 -23.54 3.26
CA TYR A 87 -0.63 -24.10 2.35
C TYR A 87 -2.01 -24.26 2.96
N ARG A 88 -2.11 -24.52 4.27
CA ARG A 88 -3.39 -24.54 5.00
C ARG A 88 -4.13 -23.20 4.91
N THR A 89 -3.41 -22.08 5.01
CA THR A 89 -3.96 -20.73 4.83
C THR A 89 -4.41 -20.51 3.39
N VAL A 90 -3.61 -20.93 2.41
CA VAL A 90 -3.96 -20.79 0.98
C VAL A 90 -5.22 -21.60 0.66
N VAL A 91 -5.28 -22.86 1.05
CA VAL A 91 -6.45 -23.74 0.83
C VAL A 91 -7.69 -23.18 1.51
N ALA A 92 -7.58 -22.72 2.76
CA ALA A 92 -8.71 -22.13 3.48
C ALA A 92 -9.25 -20.86 2.80
N ALA A 93 -8.36 -20.01 2.27
CA ALA A 93 -8.77 -18.83 1.52
C ALA A 93 -9.48 -19.18 0.21
N LEU A 94 -8.92 -20.11 -0.58
CA LEU A 94 -9.53 -20.58 -1.82
C LEU A 94 -10.89 -21.22 -1.54
N ALA A 95 -10.99 -22.09 -0.54
CA ALA A 95 -12.24 -22.71 -0.12
C ALA A 95 -13.28 -21.66 0.28
N THR A 96 -12.87 -20.62 1.02
CA THR A 96 -13.78 -19.53 1.43
C THR A 96 -14.28 -18.74 0.23
N VAL A 97 -13.41 -18.37 -0.71
CA VAL A 97 -13.81 -17.69 -1.97
C VAL A 97 -14.77 -18.57 -2.76
N THR A 98 -14.47 -19.86 -2.91
CA THR A 98 -15.32 -20.82 -3.64
C THR A 98 -16.70 -20.91 -2.98
N VAL A 99 -16.77 -21.12 -1.66
CA VAL A 99 -18.04 -21.21 -0.93
C VAL A 99 -18.85 -19.93 -1.09
N LEU A 100 -18.26 -18.75 -0.89
CA LEU A 100 -18.97 -17.48 -1.02
C LEU A 100 -19.44 -17.22 -2.46
N THR A 101 -18.64 -17.61 -3.45
CA THR A 101 -19.02 -17.50 -4.87
C THR A 101 -20.18 -18.44 -5.20
N VAL A 102 -20.15 -19.69 -4.74
CA VAL A 102 -21.23 -20.67 -4.94
C VAL A 102 -22.51 -20.20 -4.26
N VAL A 103 -22.43 -19.69 -3.03
CA VAL A 103 -23.58 -19.09 -2.33
C VAL A 103 -24.12 -17.90 -3.11
N GLY A 104 -23.26 -17.01 -3.61
CA GLY A 104 -23.67 -15.89 -4.46
C GLY A 104 -24.39 -16.33 -5.73
N ILE A 105 -23.89 -17.37 -6.41
CA ILE A 105 -24.54 -17.96 -7.60
C ILE A 105 -25.89 -18.59 -7.22
N ALA A 106 -25.97 -19.31 -6.11
CA ALA A 106 -27.22 -19.93 -5.65
C ALA A 106 -28.29 -18.88 -5.35
N LEU A 107 -27.90 -17.71 -4.83
CA LEU A 107 -28.81 -16.61 -4.48
C LEU A 107 -29.19 -15.72 -5.67
N THR A 108 -28.28 -15.51 -6.64
CA THR A 108 -28.44 -14.49 -7.69
C THR A 108 -28.43 -15.05 -9.12
N GLY A 109 -28.22 -16.36 -9.28
CA GLY A 109 -27.96 -17.01 -10.55
C GLY A 109 -26.53 -16.79 -11.06
N VAL A 110 -26.18 -17.45 -12.16
CA VAL A 110 -24.83 -17.36 -12.76
C VAL A 110 -24.64 -16.09 -13.62
N THR A 111 -25.75 -15.45 -14.03
CA THR A 111 -25.74 -14.31 -14.96
C THR A 111 -24.90 -13.12 -14.49
N PRO A 112 -24.98 -12.65 -13.21
CA PRO A 112 -24.13 -11.55 -12.74
C PRO A 112 -22.64 -11.85 -12.83
N LEU A 113 -22.24 -13.10 -12.55
CA LEU A 113 -20.84 -13.54 -12.64
C LEU A 113 -20.34 -13.52 -14.09
N VAL A 114 -21.13 -14.09 -15.01
CA VAL A 114 -20.81 -14.07 -16.45
C VAL A 114 -20.73 -12.64 -16.98
N ARG A 115 -21.68 -11.78 -16.60
CA ARG A 115 -21.67 -10.36 -16.98
C ARG A 115 -20.46 -9.62 -16.41
N TYR A 116 -20.08 -9.93 -15.17
CA TYR A 116 -18.89 -9.33 -14.55
C TYR A 116 -17.64 -9.63 -15.36
N PHE A 117 -17.36 -10.90 -15.65
CA PHE A 117 -16.15 -11.28 -16.39
C PHE A 117 -16.21 -10.95 -17.88
N GLY A 118 -17.40 -11.01 -18.50
CA GLY A 118 -17.58 -10.79 -19.94
C GLY A 118 -17.70 -9.32 -20.35
N ALA A 119 -18.22 -8.45 -19.49
CA ALA A 119 -18.50 -7.05 -19.84
C ALA A 119 -17.94 -6.04 -18.85
N VAL A 120 -18.10 -6.26 -17.53
CA VAL A 120 -17.66 -5.27 -16.52
C VAL A 120 -16.15 -5.23 -16.39
N LEU A 121 -15.49 -6.37 -16.22
CA LEU A 121 -14.04 -6.43 -16.04
C LEU A 121 -13.27 -5.89 -17.27
N PRO A 122 -13.65 -6.22 -18.53
CA PRO A 122 -13.05 -5.59 -19.70
C PRO A 122 -13.31 -4.08 -19.79
N SER A 123 -14.49 -3.59 -19.39
CA SER A 123 -14.83 -2.16 -19.46
C SER A 123 -14.00 -1.31 -18.49
N LEU A 124 -13.44 -1.90 -17.43
CA LEU A 124 -12.53 -1.20 -16.52
C LEU A 124 -11.29 -0.62 -17.21
N ARG A 125 -10.91 -1.10 -18.40
CA ARG A 125 -9.79 -0.56 -19.19
C ARG A 125 -9.94 0.93 -19.50
N SER A 126 -11.16 1.43 -19.69
CA SER A 126 -11.39 2.87 -19.95
C SER A 126 -10.96 3.76 -18.78
N TRP A 127 -10.92 3.19 -17.56
CA TRP A 127 -10.56 3.89 -16.33
C TRP A 127 -9.05 3.87 -16.03
N TYR A 128 -8.24 3.22 -16.86
CA TYR A 128 -6.80 3.14 -16.61
C TYR A 128 -6.16 4.53 -16.59
N GLY A 129 -6.47 5.37 -17.57
CA GLY A 129 -5.99 6.76 -17.65
C GLY A 129 -6.65 7.73 -16.68
N HIS A 130 -7.46 7.29 -15.71
CA HIS A 130 -8.10 8.23 -14.79
C HIS A 130 -7.06 8.89 -13.86
N PHE A 131 -7.14 10.21 -13.62
CA PHE A 131 -6.19 10.95 -12.76
C PHE A 131 -6.15 10.42 -11.32
N ASN A 132 -7.25 9.85 -10.83
CA ASN A 132 -7.32 9.24 -9.50
C ASN A 132 -6.66 7.84 -9.43
N ASN A 133 -6.28 7.24 -10.56
CA ASN A 133 -5.67 5.91 -10.60
C ASN A 133 -4.16 5.99 -10.27
N GLN A 134 -3.76 5.55 -9.08
CA GLN A 134 -2.40 5.56 -8.54
C GLN A 134 -1.61 4.26 -8.84
N SER A 135 -1.99 3.53 -9.88
CA SER A 135 -1.25 2.35 -10.34
C SER A 135 -0.14 2.71 -11.32
N LEU A 136 0.81 1.79 -11.53
CA LEU A 136 1.81 1.92 -12.59
C LEU A 136 1.17 1.89 -13.99
N VAL A 137 0.12 1.08 -14.17
CA VAL A 137 -0.64 1.04 -15.43
C VAL A 137 -1.31 2.39 -15.70
N GLY A 138 -1.96 2.95 -14.69
CA GLY A 138 -2.59 4.26 -14.80
C GLY A 138 -1.59 5.37 -15.06
N LEU A 139 -0.42 5.32 -14.40
CA LEU A 139 0.68 6.25 -14.65
C LEU A 139 1.03 6.30 -16.14
N PHE A 140 1.42 5.19 -16.76
CA PHE A 140 1.86 5.25 -18.16
C PHE A 140 0.71 5.53 -19.12
N THR A 141 -0.51 5.03 -18.83
CA THR A 141 -1.69 5.29 -19.68
C THR A 141 -1.99 6.79 -19.75
N ARG A 142 -1.92 7.51 -18.63
CA ARG A 142 -2.19 8.96 -18.59
C ARG A 142 -1.26 9.80 -19.43
N PHE A 143 0.02 9.43 -19.50
CA PHE A 143 1.04 10.20 -20.20
C PHE A 143 1.18 9.80 -21.67
N LEU A 144 0.76 8.58 -22.02
CA LEU A 144 1.13 7.95 -23.30
C LEU A 144 -0.06 7.37 -24.09
N ALA A 145 -1.30 7.46 -23.64
CA ALA A 145 -2.45 6.92 -24.36
C ALA A 145 -3.67 7.85 -24.27
N GLU A 146 -4.30 8.07 -25.42
CA GLU A 146 -5.53 8.84 -25.51
C GLU A 146 -6.69 8.19 -24.73
N GLY A 147 -7.50 8.99 -24.04
CA GLY A 147 -8.58 8.47 -23.22
C GLY A 147 -9.52 9.55 -22.67
N PRO A 148 -10.66 9.14 -22.08
CA PRO A 148 -11.74 10.07 -21.75
C PRO A 148 -11.40 11.04 -20.59
N PHE A 149 -10.38 10.75 -19.78
CA PHE A 149 -10.10 11.48 -18.55
C PHE A 149 -8.88 12.41 -18.63
N THR A 150 -7.91 12.11 -19.49
CA THR A 150 -6.61 12.79 -19.51
C THR A 150 -6.14 13.05 -20.92
N SER A 151 -5.46 14.17 -21.14
CA SER A 151 -4.78 14.51 -22.39
C SER A 151 -3.29 14.13 -22.26
N PRO A 152 -2.83 13.05 -22.92
CA PRO A 152 -1.47 12.56 -22.78
C PRO A 152 -0.47 13.54 -23.41
N TRP A 153 0.81 13.42 -23.04
CA TRP A 153 1.89 14.21 -23.66
C TRP A 153 2.26 13.68 -25.05
N ALA A 154 2.05 12.38 -25.27
CA ALA A 154 2.18 11.74 -26.57
C ALA A 154 1.14 10.61 -26.67
N ASP A 155 0.54 10.39 -27.83
CA ASP A 155 -0.36 9.25 -28.03
C ASP A 155 0.41 8.07 -28.61
N VAL A 156 1.00 7.26 -27.73
CA VAL A 156 1.79 6.07 -28.07
C VAL A 156 1.34 4.88 -27.21
N PRO A 157 0.13 4.32 -27.43
CA PRO A 157 -0.47 3.35 -26.52
C PRO A 157 0.33 2.05 -26.35
N TRP A 158 1.06 1.62 -27.39
CA TRP A 158 1.92 0.44 -27.31
C TRP A 158 3.08 0.66 -26.33
N LEU A 159 3.63 1.87 -26.26
CA LEU A 159 4.69 2.23 -25.31
C LEU A 159 4.13 2.30 -23.90
N ALA A 160 2.92 2.85 -23.73
CA ALA A 160 2.21 2.84 -22.45
C ALA A 160 2.06 1.40 -21.91
N PHE A 161 1.64 0.47 -22.78
CA PHE A 161 1.52 -0.94 -22.45
C PHE A 161 2.88 -1.57 -22.11
N ALA A 162 3.91 -1.36 -22.93
CA ALA A 162 5.23 -1.94 -22.72
C ALA A 162 5.87 -1.47 -21.40
N LEU A 163 5.80 -0.17 -21.09
CA LEU A 163 6.31 0.39 -19.84
C LEU A 163 5.51 -0.08 -18.63
N SER A 164 4.18 -0.18 -18.76
CA SER A 164 3.33 -0.74 -17.71
C SER A 164 3.70 -2.20 -17.41
N ALA A 165 3.81 -3.03 -18.46
CA ALA A 165 4.17 -4.43 -18.32
C ALA A 165 5.57 -4.58 -17.70
N LEU A 166 6.54 -3.79 -18.15
CA LEU A 166 7.90 -3.78 -17.61
C LEU A 166 7.91 -3.38 -16.13
N ALA A 167 7.21 -2.31 -15.76
CA ALA A 167 7.20 -1.80 -14.39
C ALA A 167 6.48 -2.78 -13.43
N VAL A 168 5.31 -3.31 -13.83
CA VAL A 168 4.56 -4.32 -13.06
C VAL A 168 5.39 -5.58 -12.88
N SER A 169 6.01 -6.07 -13.96
CA SER A 169 6.91 -7.25 -13.90
C SER A 169 8.13 -6.97 -13.03
N GLY A 170 8.69 -5.76 -13.10
CA GLY A 170 9.79 -5.31 -12.25
C GLY A 170 9.42 -5.36 -10.78
N ILE A 171 8.25 -4.84 -10.38
CA ILE A 171 7.76 -4.91 -9.00
C ILE A 171 7.55 -6.36 -8.56
N ALA A 172 7.00 -7.22 -9.41
CA ALA A 172 6.82 -8.63 -9.12
C ALA A 172 8.16 -9.35 -8.91
N VAL A 173 9.09 -9.18 -9.85
CA VAL A 173 10.44 -9.77 -9.81
C VAL A 173 11.21 -9.27 -8.60
N LEU A 174 11.17 -7.96 -8.31
CA LEU A 174 11.73 -7.41 -7.09
C LEU A 174 11.08 -8.13 -5.91
N THR A 175 9.78 -8.05 -5.68
CA THR A 175 9.11 -8.72 -4.55
C THR A 175 9.59 -10.16 -4.30
N LEU A 176 9.64 -10.98 -5.36
CA LEU A 176 10.16 -12.36 -5.31
C LEU A 176 11.65 -12.43 -4.97
N LEU A 177 12.50 -11.58 -5.56
CA LEU A 177 13.91 -11.48 -5.23
C LEU A 177 14.15 -11.11 -3.76
N GLY A 178 13.25 -10.37 -3.11
CA GLY A 178 13.46 -9.90 -1.73
C GLY A 178 13.20 -11.03 -0.77
N TRP A 179 12.10 -11.73 -1.04
CA TRP A 179 11.74 -12.96 -0.39
C TRP A 179 12.79 -14.07 -0.57
N THR A 180 13.45 -14.16 -1.72
CA THR A 180 14.41 -15.24 -2.02
C THR A 180 15.87 -14.92 -1.69
N ARG A 181 16.36 -13.70 -1.93
CA ARG A 181 17.72 -13.25 -1.55
C ARG A 181 17.99 -13.48 -0.08
N LEU A 182 16.95 -13.28 0.73
CA LEU A 182 16.99 -13.42 2.18
C LEU A 182 16.38 -14.74 2.65
N ALA A 183 16.06 -15.69 1.78
CA ALA A 183 15.60 -17.02 2.21
C ALA A 183 16.64 -17.80 3.03
N ARG A 184 17.90 -17.35 3.00
CA ARG A 184 19.01 -17.88 3.81
C ARG A 184 19.07 -17.26 5.22
N GLU A 185 18.32 -16.19 5.48
CA GLU A 185 18.26 -15.50 6.76
C GLU A 185 16.80 -15.36 7.26
N PRO A 186 16.56 -15.25 8.58
CA PRO A 186 15.19 -15.15 9.10
C PRO A 186 14.58 -13.77 8.82
N LEU A 187 13.93 -13.60 7.67
CA LEU A 187 13.20 -12.39 7.26
C LEU A 187 12.24 -11.84 8.33
N ASP A 188 12.21 -10.51 8.50
CA ASP A 188 11.20 -9.81 9.31
C ASP A 188 9.80 -9.98 8.68
N PRO A 189 8.92 -10.84 9.23
CA PRO A 189 7.70 -11.24 8.55
C PRO A 189 6.75 -10.07 8.22
N PRO A 190 6.52 -9.09 9.13
CA PRO A 190 5.76 -7.89 8.81
C PRO A 190 6.27 -7.14 7.58
N LEU A 191 7.59 -6.92 7.43
CA LEU A 191 8.15 -6.21 6.26
C LEU A 191 7.96 -7.02 4.98
N ALA A 192 8.11 -8.35 5.05
CA ALA A 192 7.86 -9.22 3.91
C ALA A 192 6.39 -9.20 3.46
N PHE A 193 5.44 -9.10 4.40
CA PHE A 193 4.03 -8.96 4.10
C PHE A 193 3.69 -7.55 3.58
N SER A 194 4.28 -6.51 4.16
CA SER A 194 4.20 -5.13 3.68
C SER A 194 4.64 -5.01 2.22
N LEU A 195 5.68 -5.72 1.83
CA LEU A 195 6.14 -5.77 0.44
C LEU A 195 5.07 -6.36 -0.49
N ALA A 196 4.36 -7.41 -0.04
CA ALA A 196 3.23 -7.99 -0.78
C ALA A 196 2.09 -6.98 -0.98
N LEU A 197 1.74 -6.23 0.07
CA LEU A 197 0.67 -5.23 0.02
C LEU A 197 1.04 -4.04 -0.86
N LEU A 198 2.29 -3.57 -0.81
CA LEU A 198 2.78 -2.51 -1.69
C LEU A 198 2.85 -2.97 -3.14
N ALA A 199 3.33 -4.21 -3.38
CA ALA A 199 3.34 -4.80 -4.72
C ALA A 199 1.91 -4.90 -5.29
N MET A 200 0.95 -5.36 -4.49
CA MET A 200 -0.45 -5.42 -4.85
C MET A 200 -1.02 -4.05 -5.28
N LEU A 201 -0.70 -2.97 -4.54
CA LEU A 201 -1.13 -1.61 -4.89
C LEU A 201 -0.46 -1.08 -6.17
N LEU A 202 0.81 -1.41 -6.41
CA LEU A 202 1.57 -0.96 -7.58
C LEU A 202 1.23 -1.75 -8.86
N MET A 203 0.97 -3.05 -8.71
CA MET A 203 0.74 -4.00 -9.80
C MET A 203 -0.72 -4.06 -10.25
N SER A 204 -1.67 -3.67 -9.40
CA SER A 204 -3.07 -3.58 -9.79
C SER A 204 -3.23 -2.62 -10.99
N PRO A 205 -4.03 -2.95 -12.02
CA PRO A 205 -4.27 -2.03 -13.14
C PRO A 205 -5.05 -0.77 -12.72
N ILE A 206 -5.77 -0.85 -11.59
CA ILE A 206 -6.49 0.28 -11.00
C ILE A 206 -6.22 0.32 -9.50
N THR A 207 -5.69 1.45 -9.03
CA THR A 207 -5.48 1.74 -7.61
C THR A 207 -6.04 3.11 -7.28
N TRP A 208 -7.29 3.18 -6.82
CA TRP A 208 -7.87 4.47 -6.41
C TRP A 208 -7.19 5.03 -5.16
N SER A 209 -7.26 6.34 -4.94
CA SER A 209 -6.67 6.97 -3.76
C SER A 209 -7.15 6.36 -2.45
N HIS A 210 -8.43 6.02 -2.35
CA HIS A 210 -9.00 5.39 -1.16
C HIS A 210 -8.45 3.97 -0.92
N TYR A 211 -7.94 3.26 -1.95
CA TYR A 211 -7.26 1.96 -1.76
C TYR A 211 -5.94 2.09 -0.98
N LEU A 212 -5.37 3.29 -0.90
CA LEU A 212 -4.14 3.54 -0.16
C LEU A 212 -4.33 3.43 1.36
N VAL A 213 -5.55 3.20 1.87
CA VAL A 213 -5.76 2.74 3.26
C VAL A 213 -4.92 1.49 3.57
N PHE A 214 -4.63 0.64 2.58
CA PHE A 214 -3.74 -0.50 2.74
C PHE A 214 -2.29 -0.12 3.04
N ALA A 215 -1.87 1.10 2.72
CA ALA A 215 -0.53 1.62 3.01
C ALA A 215 -0.31 1.88 4.50
N TYR A 216 -1.34 1.89 5.34
CA TYR A 216 -1.15 1.94 6.79
C TYR A 216 -0.30 0.77 7.28
N PHE A 217 -0.52 -0.44 6.79
CA PHE A 217 0.26 -1.60 7.21
C PHE A 217 1.77 -1.40 6.94
N PRO A 218 2.24 -1.13 5.70
CA PRO A 218 3.64 -0.87 5.43
C PRO A 218 4.18 0.33 6.23
N LEU A 219 3.46 1.45 6.32
CA LEU A 219 3.89 2.60 7.13
C LEU A 219 4.15 2.22 8.59
N LEU A 220 3.24 1.46 9.20
CA LEU A 220 3.38 0.98 10.58
C LEU A 220 4.56 0.03 10.74
N THR A 221 4.78 -0.87 9.77
CA THR A 221 5.95 -1.76 9.80
C THR A 221 7.27 -1.02 9.63
N LEU A 222 7.31 0.03 8.82
CA LEU A 222 8.47 0.89 8.64
C LEU A 222 8.81 1.63 9.93
N VAL A 223 7.82 2.26 10.58
CA VAL A 223 7.98 2.91 11.89
C VAL A 223 8.47 1.89 12.94
N ALA A 224 7.86 0.70 12.98
CA ALA A 224 8.29 -0.37 13.89
C ALA A 224 9.74 -0.80 13.64
N SER A 225 10.18 -0.83 12.38
CA SER A 225 11.57 -1.11 12.01
C SER A 225 12.52 0.01 12.45
N LEU A 226 12.10 1.27 12.36
CA LEU A 226 12.90 2.42 12.81
C LEU A 226 13.10 2.43 14.32
N GLU A 227 12.04 2.17 15.11
CA GLU A 227 12.12 2.10 16.58
C GLU A 227 13.14 1.06 17.08
N ARG A 228 13.31 -0.03 16.31
CA ARG A 228 14.25 -1.12 16.60
C ARG A 228 15.68 -0.81 16.14
N THR A 229 15.88 0.18 15.28
CA THR A 229 17.20 0.51 14.75
C THR A 229 17.96 1.39 15.75
N ARG A 230 19.18 0.96 16.13
CA ARG A 230 20.09 1.71 17.01
C ARG A 230 21.47 1.86 16.34
N PRO A 231 22.06 3.07 16.27
CA PRO A 231 21.43 4.36 16.62
C PRO A 231 20.24 4.67 15.70
N PHE A 232 19.35 5.56 16.14
CA PHE A 232 18.19 5.96 15.36
C PHE A 232 18.63 6.62 14.04
N SER A 233 17.97 6.27 12.93
CA SER A 233 18.32 6.80 11.61
C SER A 233 17.34 7.90 11.21
N TRP A 234 17.72 9.16 11.43
CA TRP A 234 16.94 10.33 11.02
C TRP A 234 16.64 10.33 9.53
N ARG A 235 17.64 10.01 8.68
CA ARG A 235 17.44 9.87 7.24
C ARG A 235 16.30 8.92 6.88
N ARG A 236 16.20 7.75 7.54
CA ARG A 236 15.12 6.79 7.24
C ARG A 236 13.78 7.25 7.81
N PHE A 237 13.78 7.95 8.94
CA PHE A 237 12.58 8.59 9.47
C PHE A 237 12.03 9.66 8.51
N ASP A 238 12.90 10.52 7.99
CA ASP A 238 12.54 11.54 7.00
C ASP A 238 11.96 10.90 5.74
N LEU A 239 12.53 9.78 5.28
CA LEU A 239 11.97 9.03 4.15
C LEU A 239 10.57 8.48 4.43
N VAL A 240 10.30 7.96 5.64
CA VAL A 240 8.93 7.53 6.02
C VAL A 240 7.97 8.71 6.06
N LEU A 241 8.42 9.86 6.55
CA LEU A 241 7.61 11.08 6.56
C LEU A 241 7.32 11.56 5.13
N ILE A 242 8.32 11.55 4.25
CA ILE A 242 8.17 11.87 2.82
C ILE A 242 7.16 10.91 2.17
N VAL A 243 7.24 9.61 2.44
CA VAL A 243 6.24 8.63 1.97
C VAL A 243 4.84 9.04 2.43
N TYR A 244 4.65 9.31 3.72
CA TYR A 244 3.35 9.69 4.26
C TYR A 244 2.80 10.97 3.58
N VAL A 245 3.64 11.99 3.40
CA VAL A 245 3.29 13.24 2.72
C VAL A 245 2.91 12.98 1.26
N LEU A 246 3.71 12.21 0.53
CA LEU A 246 3.46 11.86 -0.87
C LEU A 246 2.15 11.07 -1.05
N LEU A 247 1.86 10.13 -0.15
CA LEU A 247 0.59 9.40 -0.14
C LEU A 247 -0.62 10.28 0.25
N SER A 248 -0.36 11.42 0.91
CA SER A 248 -1.37 12.38 1.33
C SER A 248 -1.63 13.48 0.30
N VAL A 249 -0.95 13.50 -0.84
CA VAL A 249 -1.22 14.50 -1.89
C VAL A 249 -2.66 14.30 -2.42
N PRO A 250 -3.57 15.29 -2.28
CA PRO A 250 -4.95 15.14 -2.72
C PRO A 250 -5.03 14.94 -4.24
N SER A 251 -5.80 13.94 -4.68
CA SER A 251 -5.99 13.73 -6.12
C SER A 251 -6.93 14.75 -6.75
N ALA A 252 -7.72 15.45 -5.92
CA ALA A 252 -8.63 16.52 -6.32
C ALA A 252 -7.92 17.80 -6.81
N ILE A 253 -6.65 18.02 -6.42
CA ILE A 253 -5.82 19.12 -6.97
C ILE A 253 -5.78 19.07 -8.50
N VAL A 254 -6.00 17.88 -9.08
CA VAL A 254 -5.93 17.61 -10.50
C VAL A 254 -7.25 17.91 -11.24
N VAL A 255 -8.38 18.10 -10.53
CA VAL A 255 -9.74 18.19 -11.11
C VAL A 255 -10.42 19.54 -10.87
N ASP A 256 -10.18 20.13 -9.71
CA ASP A 256 -10.72 21.44 -9.39
C ASP A 256 -9.93 22.03 -8.21
N PRO A 257 -8.91 22.85 -8.49
CA PRO A 257 -8.16 23.49 -7.43
C PRO A 257 -8.98 24.56 -6.67
N GLN A 258 -10.27 24.78 -6.98
CA GLN A 258 -11.17 25.58 -6.14
C GLN A 258 -11.85 24.75 -5.03
N THR A 259 -11.83 23.41 -5.09
CA THR A 259 -12.47 22.54 -4.08
C THR A 259 -11.74 22.48 -2.73
N LEU A 260 -10.51 22.97 -2.65
CA LEU A 260 -9.76 23.05 -1.40
C LEU A 260 -9.70 24.51 -0.97
N ASP A 261 -10.46 24.82 0.09
CA ASP A 261 -10.63 26.17 0.69
C ASP A 261 -9.37 26.61 1.47
N LEU A 262 -8.20 26.54 0.81
CA LEU A 262 -6.88 26.83 1.37
C LEU A 262 -6.15 27.89 0.52
N PRO A 263 -5.53 28.91 1.13
CA PRO A 263 -4.85 30.00 0.40
C PRO A 263 -3.75 29.52 -0.58
N VAL A 264 -3.03 28.46 -0.21
CA VAL A 264 -1.99 27.83 -1.05
C VAL A 264 -2.60 27.18 -2.30
N VAL A 265 -3.84 26.69 -2.20
CA VAL A 265 -4.55 26.06 -3.30
C VAL A 265 -5.07 27.13 -4.26
N GLY A 266 -5.43 28.32 -3.79
CA GLY A 266 -5.68 29.48 -4.68
C GLY A 266 -4.47 29.86 -5.54
N LEU A 267 -3.26 29.81 -4.98
CA LEU A 267 -2.01 30.05 -5.75
C LEU A 267 -1.74 28.92 -6.75
N LEU A 268 -1.96 27.66 -6.34
CA LEU A 268 -1.87 26.49 -7.21
C LEU A 268 -2.94 26.51 -8.32
N ALA A 269 -4.16 26.94 -8.02
CA ALA A 269 -5.26 27.11 -8.95
C ALA A 269 -4.92 28.16 -9.99
N GLN A 270 -4.39 29.32 -9.57
CA GLN A 270 -3.94 30.37 -10.47
C GLN A 270 -2.75 29.91 -11.33
N THR A 271 -1.82 29.15 -10.75
CA THR A 271 -0.68 28.55 -11.48
C THR A 271 -1.17 27.55 -12.53
N LEU A 272 -2.07 26.63 -12.16
CA LEU A 272 -2.66 25.65 -13.07
C LEU A 272 -3.51 26.32 -14.16
N ALA A 273 -4.30 27.33 -13.82
CA ALA A 273 -5.10 28.11 -14.76
C ALA A 273 -4.20 28.89 -15.75
N SER A 274 -3.10 29.47 -15.28
CA SER A 274 -2.09 30.11 -16.16
C SER A 274 -1.40 29.13 -17.11
N TRP A 275 -1.56 27.82 -16.88
CA TRP A 275 -1.06 26.75 -17.74
C TRP A 275 -2.16 26.13 -18.61
N GLY A 276 -3.33 26.77 -18.70
CA GLY A 276 -4.44 26.37 -19.58
C GLY A 276 -5.35 25.28 -19.00
N TYR A 277 -5.36 25.08 -17.68
CA TYR A 277 -6.28 24.15 -17.03
C TYR A 277 -7.66 24.80 -16.77
N GLU A 278 -8.74 24.19 -17.25
CA GLU A 278 -10.12 24.56 -16.93
C GLU A 278 -10.83 23.41 -16.17
N PRO A 279 -11.54 23.69 -15.05
CA PRO A 279 -12.36 22.69 -14.35
C PRO A 279 -13.37 22.02 -15.29
N GLY A 280 -13.40 20.69 -15.31
CA GLY A 280 -14.29 19.91 -16.20
C GLY A 280 -13.68 19.53 -17.55
N GLN A 281 -12.47 19.99 -17.89
CA GLN A 281 -11.72 19.48 -19.04
C GLN A 281 -10.84 18.28 -18.69
N ARG A 282 -10.40 17.55 -19.73
CA ARG A 282 -9.42 16.45 -19.60
C ARG A 282 -8.13 16.98 -18.96
N VAL A 283 -7.61 16.22 -18.01
CA VAL A 283 -6.38 16.61 -17.29
C VAL A 283 -5.16 16.40 -18.19
N GLY A 284 -4.39 17.45 -18.48
CA GLY A 284 -3.18 17.38 -19.31
C GLY A 284 -2.01 18.19 -18.75
N GLY A 285 -0.93 18.28 -19.53
CA GLY A 285 0.21 19.15 -19.22
C GLY A 285 0.88 18.82 -17.87
N LEU A 286 1.26 19.86 -17.12
CA LEU A 286 1.93 19.72 -15.83
C LEU A 286 0.99 19.25 -14.70
N ALA A 287 -0.34 19.30 -14.87
CA ALA A 287 -1.28 18.73 -13.91
C ALA A 287 -1.13 17.21 -13.77
N LEU A 288 -0.68 16.53 -14.84
CA LEU A 288 -0.30 15.11 -14.77
C LEU A 288 0.89 14.87 -13.83
N VAL A 289 1.80 15.83 -13.68
CA VAL A 289 2.94 15.72 -12.74
C VAL A 289 2.45 15.72 -11.29
N LEU A 290 1.41 16.50 -10.98
CA LEU A 290 0.81 16.51 -9.63
C LEU A 290 0.15 15.16 -9.29
N SER A 291 -0.29 14.41 -10.29
CA SER A 291 -0.80 13.04 -10.11
C SER A 291 0.28 12.00 -9.75
N LEU A 292 1.57 12.37 -9.76
CA LEU A 292 2.68 11.46 -9.44
C LEU A 292 2.91 11.26 -7.94
N GLY A 293 2.37 12.14 -7.09
CA GLY A 293 2.68 12.16 -5.65
C GLY A 293 2.47 10.80 -4.98
N LYS A 294 1.25 10.26 -5.07
CA LYS A 294 0.88 8.97 -4.46
C LYS A 294 1.65 7.78 -5.05
N VAL A 295 1.83 7.72 -6.38
CA VAL A 295 2.61 6.66 -7.03
C VAL A 295 4.08 6.69 -6.58
N SER A 296 4.67 7.88 -6.49
CA SER A 296 6.03 8.08 -6.00
C SER A 296 6.16 7.68 -4.54
N GLY A 297 5.16 8.01 -3.71
CA GLY A 297 5.07 7.57 -2.33
C GLY A 297 5.04 6.04 -2.19
N LEU A 298 4.24 5.35 -3.02
CA LEU A 298 4.20 3.88 -3.06
C LEU A 298 5.53 3.27 -3.49
N LEU A 299 6.17 3.81 -4.53
CA LEU A 299 7.48 3.33 -5.00
C LEU A 299 8.57 3.54 -3.94
N LEU A 300 8.57 4.69 -3.26
CA LEU A 300 9.50 4.98 -2.18
C LEU A 300 9.25 4.06 -0.98
N ALA A 301 7.99 3.84 -0.60
CA ALA A 301 7.62 2.89 0.45
C ALA A 301 8.08 1.47 0.11
N PHE A 302 7.92 1.06 -1.15
CA PHE A 302 8.35 -0.24 -1.65
C PHE A 302 9.87 -0.38 -1.56
N GLY A 303 10.61 0.60 -2.09
CA GLY A 303 12.08 0.61 -2.05
C GLY A 303 12.64 0.67 -0.63
N LEU A 304 12.01 1.42 0.27
CA LEU A 304 12.42 1.48 1.67
C LEU A 304 12.14 0.14 2.38
N THR A 305 10.93 -0.41 2.23
CA THR A 305 10.56 -1.73 2.78
C THR A 305 11.50 -2.81 2.28
N TRP A 306 11.80 -2.80 0.98
CA TRP A 306 12.75 -3.66 0.32
C TRP A 306 14.16 -3.56 0.93
N SER A 307 14.67 -2.34 1.12
CA SER A 307 16.02 -2.11 1.66
C SER A 307 16.18 -2.53 3.13
N LEU A 308 15.07 -2.55 3.87
CA LEU A 308 15.00 -2.96 5.28
C LEU A 308 14.68 -4.45 5.43
N LEU A 309 14.34 -5.12 4.33
CA LEU A 309 14.07 -6.54 4.32
C LEU A 309 15.36 -7.27 4.74
N GLY A 310 15.30 -7.93 5.89
CA GLY A 310 16.46 -8.48 6.58
C GLY A 310 16.06 -9.21 7.86
N PRO A 311 17.02 -9.77 8.61
CA PRO A 311 16.75 -10.37 9.91
C PRO A 311 16.02 -9.44 10.85
N ARG A 312 14.97 -9.95 11.49
CA ARG A 312 14.29 -9.21 12.56
C ARG A 312 15.27 -8.98 13.70
N ARG A 313 15.77 -7.75 13.90
CA ARG A 313 16.63 -7.41 15.03
C ARG A 313 15.81 -7.46 16.33
N SER A 314 16.11 -8.43 17.20
CA SER A 314 15.52 -8.55 18.53
C SER A 314 16.12 -7.49 19.47
N PRO A 315 15.31 -6.83 20.32
CA PRO A 315 15.82 -5.88 21.32
C PRO A 315 16.75 -6.54 22.36
N GLU A 316 16.66 -7.86 22.55
CA GLU A 316 17.33 -8.61 23.62
C GLU A 316 18.78 -9.04 23.31
N HIS A 317 19.29 -8.84 22.09
CA HIS A 317 20.66 -9.22 21.71
C HIS A 317 21.62 -8.03 21.62
N LEU A 318 21.35 -6.96 22.37
CA LEU A 318 22.30 -5.87 22.51
C LEU A 318 23.34 -6.26 23.57
N PRO A 319 24.65 -6.18 23.28
CA PRO A 319 25.65 -6.27 24.33
C PRO A 319 25.33 -5.18 25.34
N THR A 320 25.11 -5.56 26.60
CA THR A 320 25.10 -4.62 27.71
C THR A 320 26.48 -4.02 27.80
N GLY A 321 26.70 -2.92 27.07
CA GLY A 321 27.94 -2.18 27.07
C GLY A 321 28.23 -1.67 28.49
N GLY A 322 29.17 -2.33 29.15
CA GLY A 322 30.10 -1.76 30.11
C GLY A 322 29.53 -0.85 31.20
N ALA A 323 28.82 -1.42 32.17
CA ALA A 323 28.78 -0.89 33.53
C ALA A 323 29.70 -1.73 34.42
N SER A 324 31.02 -1.55 34.27
CA SER A 324 32.02 -2.04 35.22
C SER A 324 33.19 -1.06 35.33
N LEU A 325 32.87 0.16 35.77
CA LEU A 325 33.85 1.14 36.26
C LEU A 325 33.32 1.75 37.56
N ALA A 326 33.13 0.91 38.58
CA ALA A 326 32.87 1.36 39.95
C ALA A 326 33.18 0.25 40.98
N ALA A 327 34.43 -0.23 41.01
CA ALA A 327 34.94 -1.03 42.13
C ALA A 327 36.47 -1.05 42.15
N LYS A 328 37.09 0.13 42.27
CA LYS A 328 38.45 0.26 42.82
C LYS A 328 38.44 1.33 43.89
N GLY A 329 37.84 0.98 45.02
CA GLY A 329 38.02 1.65 46.30
C GLY A 329 38.66 0.68 47.28
N THR A 330 39.80 1.11 47.82
CA THR A 330 40.31 0.80 49.17
C THR A 330 40.64 -0.64 49.56
N ARG A 331 41.88 -1.05 49.26
CA ARG A 331 42.77 -1.74 50.23
C ARG A 331 44.23 -1.40 49.93
N GLN A 332 44.87 -0.62 50.80
CA GLN A 332 46.17 -0.95 51.41
C GLN A 332 46.73 0.23 52.22
N ALA A 333 47.18 -0.13 53.43
CA ALA A 333 48.08 0.55 54.38
C ALA A 333 47.63 1.87 55.00
#